data_AF-A0A7G8ZIX0-F1
#
_entry.id   AF-A0A7G8ZIX0-F1
#
_cell.length_a   1.000
_cell.length_b   1.000
_cell.length_c   1.000
_cell.angle_alpha   90.00
_cell.angle_beta   90.00
_cell.angle_gamma   90.00
#
_symmetry.space_group_name_H-M   'P 1'
#
loop_
_entity.id
_entity.type
_entity.pdbx_description
1 polymer ?
#
loop_
_entity_poly.entity_id
_entity_poly.type
_entity_poly.pdbx_seq_one_letter_code
_entity_poly.pdbx_strand_id
1 'polypeptide(L)'
;MRIFLAVSVSSGALIMAGCSNSAAASIHVDSDHHDRSNGVHQFDQDGDVSLLGSDMTIRGRIGGGLSVVGSDLDVSADIGEGMSLVGSDISFDGSVGRDASIAGSDVEWFGSAGGDVDIAGSDVEWSGSAVGNLSIAGSDVEVDGRIGGDLDVAGSDIDIATDSRIAGDLSIAGSDLNVYGEMDGDADLVGISIDIEGRIEGRLIAIAYSRRGWSWSSDNSHQRVRINGAIGAGSAVCARRVAIGRDAVLANGLTVFADEAPVFENGAPQTGVTYAEINGRDCDDLLEPYNR
;
A
#
# COMPACT_ATOMS: atom_id res chain seq x y z
N MET A 1 42.47 28.34 -5.98
CA MET A 1 41.11 28.78 -5.59
C MET A 1 40.27 27.51 -5.50
N ARG A 2 39.91 27.08 -4.29
CA ARG A 2 39.24 25.80 -4.02
C ARG A 2 37.73 25.98 -4.20
N ILE A 3 37.15 25.21 -5.11
CA ILE A 3 35.70 25.16 -5.35
C ILE A 3 35.09 24.30 -4.24
N PHE A 4 34.21 24.90 -3.44
CA PHE A 4 33.34 24.17 -2.52
C PHE A 4 32.17 23.62 -3.32
N LEU A 5 32.07 22.29 -3.45
CA LEU A 5 30.81 21.63 -3.78
C LEU A 5 29.93 21.69 -2.53
N ALA A 6 28.82 22.43 -2.62
CA ALA A 6 27.69 22.26 -1.71
C ALA A 6 26.81 21.16 -2.30
N VAL A 7 26.91 19.96 -1.75
CA VAL A 7 25.94 18.90 -1.94
C VAL A 7 24.83 19.16 -0.93
N SER A 8 23.73 19.76 -1.37
CA SER A 8 22.48 19.80 -0.62
C SER A 8 21.70 18.54 -0.94
N VAL A 9 21.81 17.55 -0.06
CA VAL A 9 20.90 16.40 0.00
C VAL A 9 19.72 16.86 0.83
N SER A 10 18.55 16.98 0.23
CA SER A 10 17.28 17.20 0.94
C SER A 10 16.23 16.27 0.36
N SER A 11 15.90 15.26 1.16
CA SER A 11 14.61 14.56 1.20
C SER A 11 14.18 13.81 -0.06
N GLY A 12 15.03 12.90 -0.54
CA GLY A 12 14.50 11.66 -1.10
C GLY A 12 14.14 10.77 0.08
N ALA A 13 12.87 10.39 0.22
CA ALA A 13 12.49 9.28 1.09
C ALA A 13 13.25 8.05 0.60
N LEU A 14 14.39 7.76 1.24
CA LEU A 14 14.90 6.40 1.25
C LEU A 14 13.80 5.61 1.96
N ILE A 15 13.02 4.85 1.20
CA ILE A 15 12.48 3.60 1.73
C ILE A 15 13.72 2.77 2.01
N MET A 16 14.24 2.95 3.23
CA MET A 16 15.16 2.01 3.82
C MET A 16 14.39 0.70 3.78
N ALA A 17 14.85 -0.23 2.96
CA ALA A 17 14.70 -1.64 3.28
C ALA A 17 15.34 -1.80 4.67
N GLY A 18 14.54 -1.52 5.69
CA GLY A 18 14.89 -1.76 7.06
C GLY A 18 14.99 -3.25 7.15
N CYS A 19 16.22 -3.77 7.13
CA CYS A 19 16.51 -4.95 7.91
C CYS A 19 16.15 -4.57 9.36
N SER A 20 14.88 -4.70 9.71
CA SER A 20 14.48 -4.87 11.10
C SER A 20 15.36 -6.00 11.61
N ASN A 21 16.06 -5.74 12.71
CA ASN A 21 16.85 -6.76 13.39
C ASN A 21 15.89 -7.84 13.89
N SER A 22 15.48 -8.75 13.02
CA SER A 22 14.85 -10.00 13.41
C SER A 22 15.95 -10.80 14.07
N ALA A 23 16.02 -10.68 15.39
CA ALA A 23 16.78 -11.58 16.22
C ALA A 23 16.52 -12.99 15.70
N ALA A 24 17.58 -13.71 15.34
CA ALA A 24 17.49 -15.14 15.13
C ALA A 24 17.08 -15.77 16.48
N ALA A 25 15.77 -15.85 16.72
CA ALA A 25 15.22 -16.56 17.84
C ALA A 25 15.41 -18.05 17.53
N SER A 26 16.34 -18.66 18.25
CA SER A 26 16.35 -20.12 18.38
C SER A 26 15.21 -20.48 19.30
N ILE A 27 14.20 -21.19 18.80
CA ILE A 27 13.05 -21.58 19.62
C ILE A 27 13.13 -23.06 19.98
N HIS A 28 12.96 -23.28 21.28
CA HIS A 28 12.85 -24.56 21.95
C HIS A 28 11.43 -25.09 21.76
N VAL A 29 11.28 -26.29 21.19
CA VAL A 29 9.99 -26.97 21.08
C VAL A 29 9.72 -27.70 22.40
N ASP A 30 8.87 -27.14 23.26
CA ASP A 30 8.29 -27.92 24.35
C ASP A 30 7.04 -28.63 23.79
N SER A 31 7.14 -29.95 23.69
CA SER A 31 6.18 -30.78 22.95
C SER A 31 5.24 -31.50 23.91
N ASP A 32 4.22 -30.82 24.43
CA ASP A 32 3.12 -31.48 25.12
C ASP A 32 1.91 -31.59 24.17
N HIS A 33 1.74 -32.81 23.63
CA HIS A 33 0.59 -33.32 22.86
C HIS A 33 0.20 -32.59 21.55
N HIS A 34 0.73 -33.07 20.40
CA HIS A 34 0.15 -32.79 19.08
C HIS A 34 -0.08 -34.06 18.25
N ASP A 35 -1.29 -34.19 17.72
CA ASP A 35 -1.64 -35.19 16.70
C ASP A 35 -0.99 -34.78 15.37
N ARG A 36 0.17 -35.37 15.05
CA ARG A 36 0.90 -35.13 13.80
C ARG A 36 0.35 -36.02 12.70
N SER A 37 -0.63 -35.52 11.97
CA SER A 37 -1.14 -36.18 10.76
C SER A 37 -1.22 -35.16 9.62
N ASN A 38 -0.33 -35.31 8.63
CA ASN A 38 -0.38 -34.63 7.32
C ASN A 38 -0.23 -33.09 7.31
N GLY A 39 0.67 -32.52 8.11
CA GLY A 39 0.93 -31.06 8.09
C GLY A 39 -0.15 -30.23 8.79
N VAL A 40 -1.18 -30.85 9.37
CA VAL A 40 -2.19 -30.15 10.16
C VAL A 40 -1.74 -30.04 11.62
N HIS A 41 -1.75 -28.82 12.15
CA HIS A 41 -1.39 -28.45 13.50
C HIS A 41 -2.59 -27.78 14.18
N GLN A 42 -3.23 -28.49 15.12
CA GLN A 42 -4.32 -27.96 15.93
C GLN A 42 -3.77 -27.48 17.27
N PHE A 43 -4.05 -26.23 17.62
CA PHE A 43 -3.66 -25.60 18.89
C PHE A 43 -4.87 -25.24 19.75
N ASP A 44 -4.69 -25.39 21.06
CA ASP A 44 -5.51 -24.80 22.11
C ASP A 44 -4.60 -24.57 23.32
N GLN A 45 -3.82 -23.49 23.27
CA GLN A 45 -2.82 -23.18 24.29
C GLN A 45 -2.78 -21.68 24.59
N ASP A 46 -2.24 -21.32 25.75
CA ASP A 46 -2.12 -19.92 26.16
C ASP A 46 -0.78 -19.29 25.74
N GLY A 47 0.24 -20.09 25.44
CA GLY A 47 1.59 -19.62 25.13
C GLY A 47 1.88 -19.49 23.64
N ASP A 48 3.12 -19.08 23.33
CA ASP A 48 3.62 -18.89 21.97
C ASP A 48 3.78 -20.20 21.20
N VAL A 49 3.64 -20.12 19.88
CA VAL A 49 3.87 -21.22 18.94
C VAL A 49 4.96 -20.81 17.97
N SER A 50 5.97 -21.67 17.81
CA SER A 50 6.94 -21.56 16.72
C SER A 50 7.04 -22.85 15.93
N LEU A 51 6.93 -22.74 14.61
CA LEU A 51 6.94 -23.88 13.71
C LEU A 51 7.89 -23.65 12.53
N LEU A 52 8.55 -24.72 12.12
CA LEU A 52 9.36 -24.79 10.92
C LEU A 52 8.93 -26.04 10.17
N GLY A 53 8.51 -25.90 8.91
CA GLY A 53 7.97 -26.99 8.11
C GLY A 53 8.04 -26.69 6.62
N SER A 54 7.41 -27.53 5.79
CA SER A 54 7.19 -27.21 4.38
C SER A 54 5.74 -26.80 4.21
N ASP A 55 4.82 -27.76 4.32
CA ASP A 55 3.39 -27.50 4.16
C ASP A 55 2.72 -27.61 5.53
N MET A 56 2.10 -26.52 5.98
CA MET A 56 1.50 -26.44 7.30
C MET A 56 0.11 -25.83 7.24
N THR A 57 -0.82 -26.53 7.85
CA THR A 57 -2.15 -26.02 8.13
C THR A 57 -2.30 -25.81 9.63
N ILE A 58 -2.48 -24.57 10.08
CA ILE A 58 -2.51 -24.20 11.49
C ILE A 58 -3.93 -23.78 11.85
N ARG A 59 -4.49 -24.40 12.90
CA ARG A 59 -5.87 -24.12 13.35
C ARG A 59 -5.98 -23.97 14.85
N GLY A 60 -7.02 -23.26 15.29
CA GLY A 60 -7.44 -23.19 16.69
C GLY A 60 -7.00 -21.93 17.41
N ARG A 61 -6.74 -22.03 18.71
CA ARG A 61 -6.45 -20.88 19.58
C ARG A 61 -5.00 -20.92 20.07
N ILE A 62 -4.29 -19.81 19.86
CA ILE A 62 -2.93 -19.58 20.33
C ILE A 62 -2.97 -18.30 21.17
N GLY A 63 -2.92 -18.41 22.50
CA GLY A 63 -3.02 -17.25 23.39
C GLY A 63 -1.82 -16.31 23.33
N GLY A 64 -0.65 -16.82 22.93
CA GLY A 64 0.57 -16.05 22.73
C GLY A 64 0.75 -15.61 21.28
N GLY A 65 2.01 -15.44 20.88
CA GLY A 65 2.41 -15.14 19.51
C GLY A 65 2.58 -16.37 18.63
N LEU A 66 2.50 -16.19 17.31
CA LEU A 66 2.74 -17.23 16.31
C LEU A 66 3.93 -16.84 15.42
N SER A 67 4.92 -17.73 15.29
CA SER A 67 6.06 -17.56 14.37
C SER A 67 6.27 -18.80 13.53
N VAL A 68 6.11 -18.68 12.21
CA VAL A 68 6.11 -19.83 11.30
C VAL A 68 7.01 -19.56 10.11
N VAL A 69 7.84 -20.54 9.76
CA VAL A 69 8.54 -20.56 8.46
C VAL A 69 8.17 -21.85 7.74
N GLY A 70 7.66 -21.71 6.52
CA GLY A 70 7.34 -22.83 5.65
C GLY A 70 7.43 -22.50 4.16
N SER A 71 6.79 -23.33 3.35
CA SER A 71 6.57 -23.13 1.92
C SER A 71 5.10 -22.78 1.71
N ASP A 72 4.18 -23.68 2.08
CA ASP A 72 2.73 -23.47 1.93
C ASP A 72 2.09 -23.38 3.31
N LEU A 73 1.52 -22.22 3.64
CA LEU A 73 0.93 -21.93 4.95
C LEU A 73 -0.56 -21.62 4.81
N ASP A 74 -1.41 -22.47 5.40
CA ASP A 74 -2.85 -22.20 5.61
C ASP A 74 -3.09 -22.00 7.10
N VAL A 75 -3.34 -20.76 7.52
CA VAL A 75 -3.49 -20.41 8.93
C VAL A 75 -4.91 -19.92 9.19
N SER A 76 -5.71 -20.74 9.85
CA SER A 76 -7.05 -20.39 10.31
C SER A 76 -7.16 -20.51 11.83
N ALA A 77 -6.62 -19.50 12.53
CA ALA A 77 -6.44 -19.50 13.98
C ALA A 77 -6.66 -18.12 14.62
N ASP A 78 -7.03 -18.14 15.91
CA ASP A 78 -7.07 -16.96 16.78
C ASP A 78 -5.75 -16.84 17.55
N ILE A 79 -4.99 -15.79 17.27
CA ILE A 79 -3.66 -15.51 17.81
C ILE A 79 -3.77 -14.32 18.77
N GLY A 80 -3.47 -14.52 20.04
CA GLY A 80 -3.72 -13.54 21.10
C GLY A 80 -2.73 -12.37 21.10
N GLU A 81 -1.50 -12.59 20.63
CA GLU A 81 -0.49 -11.54 20.51
C GLU A 81 -0.18 -11.22 19.04
N GLY A 82 1.11 -11.23 18.66
CA GLY A 82 1.58 -10.92 17.32
C GLY A 82 1.83 -12.17 16.47
N MET A 83 1.87 -11.97 15.16
CA MET A 83 2.10 -13.05 14.19
C MET A 83 3.27 -12.72 13.26
N SER A 84 4.11 -13.70 12.96
CA SER A 84 5.13 -13.63 11.92
C SER A 84 5.11 -14.89 11.05
N LEU A 85 4.84 -14.74 9.76
CA LEU A 85 4.80 -15.84 8.78
C LEU A 85 5.81 -15.59 7.66
N VAL A 86 6.57 -16.63 7.31
CA VAL A 86 7.46 -16.62 6.14
C VAL A 86 7.19 -17.86 5.32
N GLY A 87 6.90 -17.68 4.04
CA GLY A 87 6.40 -18.72 3.14
C GLY A 87 6.64 -18.41 1.66
N SER A 88 6.25 -19.33 0.79
CA SER A 88 6.00 -19.05 -0.63
C SER A 88 4.55 -18.63 -0.80
N ASP A 89 3.62 -19.48 -0.34
CA ASP A 89 2.19 -19.30 -0.48
C ASP A 89 1.58 -19.23 0.92
N ILE A 90 0.91 -18.13 1.25
CA ILE A 90 0.39 -17.87 2.60
C ILE A 90 -1.07 -17.44 2.50
N SER A 91 -1.96 -18.19 3.13
CA SER A 91 -3.36 -17.82 3.31
C SER A 91 -3.68 -17.70 4.80
N PHE A 92 -4.19 -16.54 5.22
CA PHE A 92 -4.56 -16.27 6.61
C PHE A 92 -6.05 -15.93 6.75
N ASP A 93 -6.79 -16.78 7.47
CA ASP A 93 -8.21 -16.60 7.79
C ASP A 93 -8.44 -16.76 9.30
N GLY A 94 -8.12 -15.71 10.05
CA GLY A 94 -8.18 -15.74 11.50
C GLY A 94 -8.11 -14.36 12.14
N SER A 95 -7.78 -14.33 13.43
CA SER A 95 -7.61 -13.08 14.17
C SER A 95 -6.21 -12.98 14.78
N VAL A 96 -5.60 -11.80 14.71
CA VAL A 96 -4.34 -11.46 15.39
C VAL A 96 -4.64 -10.35 16.38
N GLY A 97 -4.35 -10.56 17.66
CA GLY A 97 -4.67 -9.61 18.72
C GLY A 97 -3.84 -8.32 18.67
N ARG A 98 -2.67 -8.37 18.02
CA ARG A 98 -1.73 -7.25 17.87
C ARG A 98 -1.27 -7.14 16.42
N ASP A 99 0.04 -7.05 16.21
CA ASP A 99 0.66 -6.77 14.92
C ASP A 99 0.96 -8.08 14.16
N ALA A 100 0.91 -8.02 12.83
CA ALA A 100 1.24 -9.14 11.95
C ALA A 100 2.33 -8.76 10.95
N SER A 101 3.27 -9.68 10.69
CA SER A 101 4.29 -9.53 9.66
C SER A 101 4.35 -10.77 8.78
N ILE A 102 4.22 -10.58 7.47
CA ILE A 102 4.16 -11.66 6.49
C ILE A 102 5.16 -11.41 5.38
N ALA A 103 5.96 -12.43 5.04
CA ALA A 103 6.82 -12.43 3.85
C ALA A 103 6.52 -13.67 3.01
N GLY A 104 5.98 -13.47 1.81
CA GLY A 104 5.54 -14.50 0.87
C GLY A 104 5.98 -14.24 -0.57
N SER A 105 5.69 -15.16 -1.48
CA SER A 105 5.52 -14.85 -2.91
C SER A 105 4.07 -14.46 -3.17
N ASP A 106 3.14 -15.27 -2.68
CA ASP A 106 1.70 -15.11 -2.83
C ASP A 106 1.07 -15.04 -1.44
N VAL A 107 0.39 -13.94 -1.12
CA VAL A 107 -0.20 -13.69 0.20
C VAL A 107 -1.67 -13.35 0.06
N GLU A 108 -2.52 -14.15 0.67
CA GLU A 108 -3.95 -13.91 0.82
C GLU A 108 -4.29 -13.65 2.30
N TRP A 109 -4.93 -12.53 2.58
CA TRP A 109 -5.38 -12.18 3.92
C TRP A 109 -6.90 -11.99 3.96
N PHE A 110 -7.61 -12.80 4.74
CA PHE A 110 -9.06 -12.71 4.96
C PHE A 110 -9.43 -12.33 6.41
N GLY A 111 -8.42 -12.18 7.27
CA GLY A 111 -8.58 -12.06 8.71
C GLY A 111 -8.71 -10.63 9.26
N SER A 112 -8.51 -10.52 10.57
CA SER A 112 -8.47 -9.24 11.28
C SER A 112 -7.22 -9.10 12.16
N ALA A 113 -6.59 -7.93 12.15
CA ALA A 113 -5.49 -7.57 13.04
C ALA A 113 -5.91 -6.45 14.01
N GLY A 114 -5.57 -6.63 15.29
CA GLY A 114 -5.79 -5.63 16.34
C GLY A 114 -4.77 -4.50 16.36
N GLY A 115 -3.68 -4.62 15.61
CA GLY A 115 -2.62 -3.63 15.45
C GLY A 115 -2.24 -3.42 13.98
N ASP A 116 -0.94 -3.26 13.74
CA ASP A 116 -0.38 -2.96 12.42
C ASP A 116 -0.11 -4.26 11.62
N VAL A 117 -0.16 -4.19 10.30
CA VAL A 117 0.18 -5.32 9.40
C VAL A 117 1.21 -4.90 8.38
N ASP A 118 2.32 -5.64 8.32
CA ASP A 118 3.34 -5.49 7.28
C ASP A 118 3.36 -6.75 6.39
N ILE A 119 3.18 -6.58 5.07
CA ILE A 119 3.22 -7.67 4.09
C ILE A 119 4.25 -7.36 3.01
N ALA A 120 5.12 -8.33 2.73
CA ALA A 120 6.00 -8.32 1.57
C ALA A 120 5.72 -9.55 0.70
N GLY A 121 5.33 -9.34 -0.56
CA GLY A 121 4.93 -10.37 -1.50
C GLY A 121 5.32 -10.06 -2.94
N SER A 122 5.08 -10.98 -3.87
CA SER A 122 4.96 -10.66 -5.30
C SER A 122 3.51 -10.32 -5.63
N ASP A 123 2.59 -11.13 -5.13
CA ASP A 123 1.15 -10.98 -5.32
C ASP A 123 0.50 -10.93 -3.93
N VAL A 124 -0.24 -9.87 -3.64
CA VAL A 124 -0.88 -9.66 -2.32
C VAL A 124 -2.35 -9.32 -2.50
N GLU A 125 -3.21 -10.18 -1.95
CA GLU A 125 -4.65 -9.93 -1.82
C GLU A 125 -5.00 -9.67 -0.35
N TRP A 126 -5.39 -8.44 -0.05
CA TRP A 126 -5.90 -8.06 1.25
C TRP A 126 -7.43 -7.95 1.19
N SER A 127 -8.11 -8.85 1.89
CA SER A 127 -9.56 -8.98 1.97
C SER A 127 -10.05 -8.98 3.44
N GLY A 128 -9.55 -8.05 4.26
CA GLY A 128 -9.70 -8.09 5.71
C GLY A 128 -9.71 -6.73 6.44
N SER A 129 -9.33 -6.73 7.72
CA SER A 129 -9.27 -5.50 8.51
C SER A 129 -8.05 -5.39 9.42
N ALA A 130 -7.55 -4.16 9.56
CA ALA A 130 -6.51 -3.79 10.52
C ALA A 130 -7.03 -2.60 11.34
N VAL A 131 -6.88 -2.67 12.66
CA VAL A 131 -7.17 -1.52 13.54
C VAL A 131 -6.10 -0.45 13.39
N GLY A 132 -4.84 -0.86 13.18
CA GLY A 132 -3.71 0.03 12.95
C GLY A 132 -3.46 0.28 11.46
N ASN A 133 -2.17 0.45 11.13
CA ASN A 133 -1.69 0.72 9.79
C ASN A 133 -1.54 -0.58 8.97
N LEU A 134 -1.60 -0.45 7.65
CA LEU A 134 -1.30 -1.52 6.70
C LEU A 134 -0.18 -1.08 5.75
N SER A 135 0.94 -1.81 5.77
CA SER A 135 2.05 -1.62 4.85
C SER A 135 2.18 -2.82 3.93
N ILE A 136 2.14 -2.61 2.61
CA ILE A 136 2.30 -3.68 1.61
C ILE A 136 3.40 -3.32 0.61
N ALA A 137 4.32 -4.24 0.37
CA ALA A 137 5.25 -4.18 -0.75
C ALA A 137 5.08 -5.42 -1.64
N GLY A 138 4.66 -5.23 -2.89
CA GLY A 138 4.58 -6.33 -3.86
C GLY A 138 4.52 -5.88 -5.31
N SER A 139 4.48 -6.81 -6.27
CA SER A 139 4.34 -6.46 -7.69
C SER A 139 2.89 -6.11 -8.01
N ASP A 140 1.97 -6.97 -7.58
CA ASP A 140 0.54 -6.86 -7.82
C ASP A 140 -0.17 -6.86 -6.46
N VAL A 141 -0.93 -5.79 -6.17
CA VAL A 141 -1.56 -5.59 -4.86
C VAL A 141 -3.02 -5.21 -5.02
N GLU A 142 -3.91 -6.01 -4.42
CA GLU A 142 -5.33 -5.70 -4.28
C GLU A 142 -5.68 -5.49 -2.81
N VAL A 143 -6.37 -4.39 -2.52
CA VAL A 143 -6.84 -4.04 -1.17
C VAL A 143 -8.35 -3.85 -1.18
N ASP A 144 -9.07 -4.79 -0.58
CA ASP A 144 -10.50 -4.75 -0.27
C ASP A 144 -10.73 -4.90 1.24
N GLY A 145 -10.90 -3.80 1.96
CA GLY A 145 -11.10 -3.91 3.40
C GLY A 145 -11.06 -2.62 4.20
N ARG A 146 -10.92 -2.78 5.52
CA ARG A 146 -10.93 -1.65 6.46
C ARG A 146 -9.58 -1.48 7.14
N ILE A 147 -9.02 -0.30 6.99
CA ILE A 147 -7.75 0.09 7.61
C ILE A 147 -8.05 1.25 8.57
N GLY A 148 -7.81 1.01 9.85
CA GLY A 148 -8.11 1.98 10.92
C GLY A 148 -7.06 3.07 11.07
N GLY A 149 -5.87 2.87 10.53
CA GLY A 149 -4.80 3.86 10.40
C GLY A 149 -4.49 4.18 8.94
N ASP A 150 -3.20 4.34 8.66
CA ASP A 150 -2.66 4.70 7.35
C ASP A 150 -2.47 3.46 6.46
N LEU A 151 -2.51 3.66 5.15
CA LEU A 151 -2.23 2.63 4.14
C LEU A 151 -1.01 3.04 3.30
N ASP A 152 0.08 2.28 3.42
CA ASP A 152 1.29 2.43 2.63
C ASP A 152 1.43 1.25 1.65
N VAL A 153 1.46 1.52 0.35
CA VAL A 153 1.62 0.46 -0.68
C VAL A 153 2.71 0.80 -1.68
N ALA A 154 3.61 -0.12 -1.93
CA ALA A 154 4.61 -0.02 -2.99
C ALA A 154 4.53 -1.21 -3.94
N GLY A 155 4.44 -0.95 -5.25
CA GLY A 155 4.34 -2.02 -6.24
C GLY A 155 4.33 -1.64 -7.71
N SER A 156 3.91 -2.55 -8.58
CA SER A 156 3.76 -2.28 -10.02
C SER A 156 2.32 -1.93 -10.35
N ASP A 157 1.40 -2.82 -10.02
CA ASP A 157 -0.04 -2.71 -10.29
C ASP A 157 -0.78 -2.75 -8.95
N ILE A 158 -1.52 -1.69 -8.65
CA ILE A 158 -2.14 -1.50 -7.32
C ILE A 158 -3.60 -1.09 -7.48
N ASP A 159 -4.48 -1.86 -6.88
CA ASP A 159 -5.92 -1.66 -6.87
C ASP A 159 -6.44 -1.47 -5.44
N ILE A 160 -7.00 -0.29 -5.15
CA ILE A 160 -7.75 -0.04 -3.91
C ILE A 160 -9.24 -0.14 -4.23
N ALA A 161 -9.87 -1.24 -3.84
CA ALA A 161 -11.23 -1.61 -4.21
C ALA A 161 -12.29 -0.61 -3.71
N THR A 162 -13.48 -0.64 -4.33
CA THR A 162 -14.56 0.32 -4.06
C THR A 162 -15.07 0.27 -2.61
N ASP A 163 -15.07 -0.90 -1.99
CA ASP A 163 -15.57 -1.08 -0.62
C ASP A 163 -14.50 -0.80 0.45
N SER A 164 -13.26 -0.51 0.02
CA SER A 164 -12.16 -0.17 0.92
C SER A 164 -12.37 1.15 1.64
N ARG A 165 -12.04 1.16 2.93
CA ARG A 165 -12.10 2.34 3.81
C ARG A 165 -10.81 2.48 4.58
N ILE A 166 -10.11 3.58 4.34
CA ILE A 166 -8.87 3.95 5.00
C ILE A 166 -9.18 5.17 5.89
N ALA A 167 -9.06 5.00 7.21
CA ALA A 167 -9.37 6.06 8.16
C ALA A 167 -8.24 7.11 8.29
N GLY A 168 -7.01 6.73 7.94
CA GLY A 168 -5.84 7.60 7.90
C GLY A 168 -5.47 8.05 6.49
N ASP A 169 -4.18 8.31 6.31
CA ASP A 169 -3.59 8.76 5.06
C ASP A 169 -3.30 7.57 4.11
N LEU A 170 -3.28 7.87 2.82
CA LEU A 170 -2.95 6.92 1.76
C LEU A 170 -1.63 7.32 1.08
N SER A 171 -0.69 6.41 1.03
CA SER A 171 0.61 6.60 0.39
C SER A 171 0.87 5.44 -0.56
N ILE A 172 0.91 5.73 -1.87
CA ILE A 172 1.11 4.69 -2.88
C ILE A 172 2.23 5.07 -3.84
N ALA A 173 3.15 4.13 -4.08
CA ALA A 173 4.17 4.24 -5.12
C ALA A 173 4.13 3.04 -6.07
N GLY A 174 3.80 3.24 -7.34
CA GLY A 174 3.85 2.16 -8.32
C GLY A 174 3.82 2.56 -9.79
N SER A 175 3.47 1.65 -10.69
CA SER A 175 3.36 1.96 -12.13
C SER A 175 1.93 2.33 -12.49
N ASP A 176 0.98 1.46 -12.19
CA ASP A 176 -0.42 1.60 -12.54
C ASP A 176 -1.25 1.52 -11.27
N LEU A 177 -1.93 2.62 -10.93
CA LEU A 177 -2.67 2.78 -9.69
C LEU A 177 -4.15 3.03 -10.01
N ASN A 178 -5.04 2.23 -9.45
CA ASN A 178 -6.47 2.52 -9.46
C ASN A 178 -7.01 2.65 -8.03
N VAL A 179 -7.62 3.79 -7.75
CA VAL A 179 -8.13 4.14 -6.42
C VAL A 179 -9.64 4.31 -6.48
N TYR A 180 -10.38 3.30 -6.04
CA TYR A 180 -11.86 3.30 -6.01
C TYR A 180 -12.43 3.48 -4.60
N GLY A 181 -11.64 3.20 -3.57
CA GLY A 181 -12.06 3.25 -2.16
C GLY A 181 -12.23 4.65 -1.59
N GLU A 182 -12.49 4.70 -0.28
CA GLU A 182 -12.66 5.93 0.48
C GLU A 182 -11.51 6.15 1.47
N MET A 183 -10.95 7.35 1.47
CA MET A 183 -9.86 7.80 2.33
C MET A 183 -10.33 9.02 3.14
N ASP A 184 -10.27 8.92 4.46
CA ASP A 184 -10.62 10.04 5.35
C ASP A 184 -9.46 11.04 5.50
N GLY A 185 -8.21 10.61 5.28
CA GLY A 185 -7.00 11.42 5.31
C GLY A 185 -6.55 11.96 3.94
N ASP A 186 -5.28 12.37 3.88
CA ASP A 186 -4.60 12.82 2.68
C ASP A 186 -4.20 11.62 1.79
N ALA A 187 -3.91 11.88 0.51
CA ALA A 187 -3.42 10.87 -0.43
C ALA A 187 -2.20 11.37 -1.21
N ASP A 188 -1.07 10.67 -1.06
CA ASP A 188 0.16 10.88 -1.82
C ASP A 188 0.37 9.70 -2.78
N LEU A 189 0.19 9.95 -4.09
CA LEU A 189 0.23 8.93 -5.13
C LEU A 189 1.37 9.20 -6.11
N VAL A 190 2.25 8.24 -6.31
CA VAL A 190 3.34 8.34 -7.26
C VAL A 190 3.26 7.16 -8.23
N GLY A 191 3.16 7.45 -9.52
CA GLY A 191 3.30 6.39 -10.50
C GLY A 191 3.42 6.83 -11.94
N ILE A 192 3.00 5.95 -12.85
CA ILE A 192 2.99 6.20 -14.27
C ILE A 192 1.55 6.53 -14.69
N SER A 193 0.61 5.63 -14.46
CA SER A 193 -0.82 5.84 -14.66
C SER A 193 -1.54 5.83 -13.33
N ILE A 194 -2.34 6.87 -13.06
CA ILE A 194 -3.13 6.98 -11.83
C ILE A 194 -4.58 7.25 -12.23
N ASP A 195 -5.51 6.39 -11.84
CA ASP A 195 -6.95 6.61 -11.96
C ASP A 195 -7.59 6.69 -10.57
N ILE A 196 -8.36 7.74 -10.35
CA ILE A 196 -8.97 8.04 -9.06
C ILE A 196 -10.47 8.18 -9.30
N GLU A 197 -11.21 7.16 -8.88
CA GLU A 197 -12.67 7.13 -8.94
C GLU A 197 -13.32 7.23 -7.55
N GLY A 198 -12.54 6.94 -6.50
CA GLY A 198 -12.96 6.97 -5.10
C GLY A 198 -13.08 8.36 -4.49
N ARG A 199 -13.16 8.40 -3.16
CA ARG A 199 -13.32 9.64 -2.39
C ARG A 199 -12.15 9.84 -1.45
N ILE A 200 -11.45 10.97 -1.61
CA ILE A 200 -10.37 11.41 -0.76
C ILE A 200 -10.85 12.69 -0.05
N GLU A 201 -11.13 12.62 1.25
CA GLU A 201 -11.58 13.79 2.01
C GLU A 201 -10.46 14.81 2.19
N GLY A 202 -9.25 14.33 2.42
CA GLY A 202 -8.04 15.14 2.51
C GLY A 202 -7.53 15.60 1.15
N ARG A 203 -6.31 16.12 1.18
CA ARG A 203 -5.61 16.63 0.00
C ARG A 203 -5.07 15.46 -0.81
N LEU A 204 -5.20 15.57 -2.13
CA LEU A 204 -4.52 14.69 -3.08
C LEU A 204 -3.24 15.35 -3.61
N ILE A 205 -2.11 14.66 -3.49
CA ILE A 205 -0.92 14.88 -4.30
C ILE A 205 -0.70 13.69 -5.22
N ALA A 206 -0.61 13.94 -6.52
CA ALA A 206 -0.33 12.89 -7.49
C ALA A 206 0.82 13.26 -8.43
N ILE A 207 1.79 12.37 -8.58
CA ILE A 207 2.90 12.50 -9.52
C ILE A 207 2.83 11.37 -10.54
N ALA A 208 2.59 11.72 -11.80
CA ALA A 208 2.58 10.80 -12.93
C ALA A 208 3.49 11.31 -14.05
N TYR A 209 4.78 11.45 -13.74
CA TYR A 209 5.74 12.08 -14.64
C TYR A 209 7.14 11.49 -14.48
N SER A 210 7.75 11.03 -15.58
CA SER A 210 9.13 10.54 -15.60
C SER A 210 9.92 11.21 -16.72
N ARG A 211 11.01 11.88 -16.34
CA ARG A 211 11.98 12.48 -17.28
C ARG A 211 12.92 11.46 -17.91
N ARG A 212 13.12 10.30 -17.27
CA ARG A 212 14.06 9.29 -17.76
C ARG A 212 13.36 8.51 -18.86
N GLY A 213 13.74 8.80 -20.11
CA GLY A 213 13.21 8.18 -21.34
C GLY A 213 13.57 6.71 -21.50
N TRP A 214 13.24 5.86 -20.52
CA TRP A 214 13.32 4.41 -20.61
C TRP A 214 11.91 3.82 -20.64
N SER A 215 11.14 4.12 -21.68
CA SER A 215 9.97 3.32 -22.00
C SER A 215 10.07 2.90 -23.45
N TRP A 216 10.16 1.59 -23.66
CA TRP A 216 10.06 0.93 -24.96
C TRP A 216 8.58 0.72 -25.37
N SER A 217 7.63 1.29 -24.61
CA SER A 217 6.22 1.33 -25.03
C SER A 217 6.05 2.42 -26.09
N SER A 218 5.65 2.01 -27.28
CA SER A 218 5.41 2.88 -28.43
C SER A 218 4.22 3.83 -28.26
N ASP A 219 3.49 3.73 -27.14
CA ASP A 219 2.33 4.56 -26.85
C ASP A 219 2.71 5.52 -25.71
N ASN A 220 2.90 6.81 -26.02
CA ASN A 220 3.14 7.88 -25.04
C ASN A 220 1.89 8.16 -24.14
N SER A 221 1.07 7.16 -23.86
CA SER A 221 -0.18 7.22 -23.08
C SER A 221 0.01 7.05 -21.58
N HIS A 222 1.20 6.63 -21.14
CA HIS A 222 1.33 6.04 -19.82
C HIS A 222 1.49 7.05 -18.67
N GLN A 223 1.97 8.28 -18.89
CA GLN A 223 2.16 9.28 -17.82
C GLN A 223 0.91 10.13 -17.59
N ARG A 224 -0.11 9.56 -16.94
CA ARG A 224 -1.43 10.19 -16.82
C ARG A 224 -1.98 10.17 -15.40
N VAL A 225 -2.71 11.23 -15.06
CA VAL A 225 -3.62 11.25 -13.90
C VAL A 225 -5.04 11.46 -14.42
N ARG A 226 -5.95 10.57 -14.06
CA ARG A 226 -7.39 10.74 -14.25
C ARG A 226 -8.06 10.90 -12.90
N ILE A 227 -8.90 11.92 -12.76
CA ILE A 227 -9.66 12.19 -11.54
C ILE A 227 -11.13 12.20 -11.92
N ASN A 228 -11.87 11.18 -11.53
CA ASN A 228 -13.33 11.10 -11.63
C ASN A 228 -14.01 11.03 -10.26
N GLY A 229 -13.24 10.92 -9.19
CA GLY A 229 -13.70 10.88 -7.81
C GLY A 229 -13.74 12.24 -7.10
N ALA A 230 -14.01 12.21 -5.80
CA ALA A 230 -14.01 13.40 -4.94
C ALA A 230 -12.63 13.60 -4.29
N ILE A 231 -12.16 14.86 -4.26
CA ILE A 231 -10.88 15.23 -3.62
C ILE A 231 -11.04 16.48 -2.75
N GLY A 232 -10.30 16.53 -1.65
CA GLY A 232 -10.24 17.67 -0.75
C GLY A 232 -9.51 18.89 -1.31
N ALA A 233 -9.55 19.96 -0.52
CA ALA A 233 -8.96 21.25 -0.89
C ALA A 233 -7.43 21.20 -0.84
N GLY A 234 -6.77 22.05 -1.63
CA GLY A 234 -5.30 22.13 -1.66
C GLY A 234 -4.64 21.01 -2.47
N SER A 235 -5.43 20.21 -3.19
CA SER A 235 -4.94 19.13 -4.04
C SER A 235 -4.07 19.65 -5.19
N ALA A 236 -3.01 18.94 -5.51
CA ALA A 236 -2.12 19.28 -6.61
C ALA A 236 -1.60 18.04 -7.34
N VAL A 237 -1.59 18.09 -8.67
CA VAL A 237 -1.15 16.97 -9.50
C VAL A 237 -0.10 17.43 -10.50
N CYS A 238 0.88 16.57 -10.75
CA CYS A 238 1.94 16.79 -11.73
C CYS A 238 2.06 15.58 -12.65
N ALA A 239 1.69 15.73 -13.92
CA ALA A 239 1.64 14.62 -14.87
C ALA A 239 1.88 15.06 -16.30
N ARG A 240 2.21 14.15 -17.22
CA ARG A 240 2.28 14.53 -18.64
C ARG A 240 0.91 14.92 -19.18
N ARG A 241 -0.12 14.16 -18.80
CA ARG A 241 -1.53 14.43 -19.14
C ARG A 241 -2.40 14.31 -17.91
N VAL A 242 -3.38 15.20 -17.81
CA VAL A 242 -4.40 15.17 -16.75
C VAL A 242 -5.77 15.17 -17.39
N ALA A 243 -6.64 14.29 -16.91
CA ALA A 243 -8.04 14.23 -17.31
C ALA A 243 -8.94 14.39 -16.07
N ILE A 244 -9.94 15.26 -16.18
CA ILE A 244 -10.97 15.46 -15.16
C ILE A 244 -12.27 14.86 -15.68
N GLY A 245 -12.76 13.86 -14.95
CA GLY A 245 -13.97 13.13 -15.23
C GLY A 245 -15.22 13.89 -14.82
N ARG A 246 -16.37 13.45 -15.34
CA ARG A 246 -17.67 14.12 -15.12
C ARG A 246 -18.15 14.04 -13.67
N ASP A 247 -17.74 12.99 -12.95
CA ASP A 247 -18.20 12.70 -11.59
C ASP A 247 -17.27 13.33 -10.55
N ALA A 248 -16.21 14.02 -11.00
CA ALA A 248 -15.23 14.63 -10.14
C ALA A 248 -15.85 15.72 -9.24
N VAL A 249 -15.47 15.71 -7.95
CA VAL A 249 -15.85 16.75 -6.99
C VAL A 249 -14.58 17.36 -6.42
N LEU A 250 -14.30 18.61 -6.79
CA LEU A 250 -13.08 19.31 -6.41
C LEU A 250 -13.45 20.33 -5.32
N ALA A 251 -13.00 20.14 -4.08
CA ALA A 251 -13.31 21.02 -2.95
C ALA A 251 -12.60 22.40 -3.01
N ASN A 252 -12.67 23.06 -4.17
CA ASN A 252 -12.12 24.39 -4.49
C ASN A 252 -10.60 24.52 -4.33
N GLY A 253 -9.84 23.76 -5.12
CA GLY A 253 -8.40 24.02 -5.25
C GLY A 253 -7.62 22.84 -5.79
N LEU A 254 -7.85 22.49 -7.05
CA LEU A 254 -6.98 21.57 -7.77
C LEU A 254 -5.95 22.36 -8.58
N THR A 255 -4.68 22.26 -8.23
CA THR A 255 -3.59 22.76 -9.07
C THR A 255 -3.07 21.65 -9.98
N VAL A 256 -3.02 21.91 -11.27
CA VAL A 256 -2.54 20.98 -12.30
C VAL A 256 -1.26 21.52 -12.91
N PHE A 257 -0.19 20.72 -12.80
CA PHE A 257 1.04 20.90 -13.55
C PHE A 257 1.11 19.82 -14.64
N ALA A 258 1.04 20.22 -15.91
CA ALA A 258 1.13 19.24 -17.00
C ALA A 258 1.85 19.75 -18.26
N ASP A 259 2.26 18.84 -19.16
CA ASP A 259 2.82 19.21 -20.48
C ASP A 259 1.70 19.73 -21.41
N GLU A 260 0.50 19.16 -21.27
CA GLU A 260 -0.69 19.52 -22.03
C GLU A 260 -1.77 20.06 -21.08
N ALA A 261 -2.60 21.00 -21.53
CA ALA A 261 -3.72 21.48 -20.73
C ALA A 261 -4.67 20.33 -20.34
N PRO A 262 -5.24 20.33 -19.11
CA PRO A 262 -6.09 19.24 -18.66
C PRO A 262 -7.30 19.07 -19.58
N VAL A 263 -7.63 17.80 -19.87
CA VAL A 263 -8.81 17.45 -20.64
C VAL A 263 -9.99 17.31 -19.69
N PHE A 264 -11.10 17.98 -20.01
CA PHE A 264 -12.34 17.88 -19.24
C PHE A 264 -13.34 17.01 -20.00
N GLU A 265 -13.81 15.95 -19.36
CA GLU A 265 -14.91 15.15 -19.89
C GLU A 265 -16.21 15.98 -19.94
N ASN A 266 -17.16 15.56 -20.76
CA ASN A 266 -18.43 16.28 -20.89
C ASN A 266 -19.20 16.27 -19.56
N GLY A 267 -19.43 17.45 -18.99
CA GLY A 267 -20.06 17.62 -17.68
C GLY A 267 -19.09 17.76 -16.50
N ALA A 268 -17.78 17.63 -16.73
CA ALA A 268 -16.76 17.77 -15.69
C ALA A 268 -16.68 19.20 -15.13
N PRO A 269 -16.35 19.36 -13.82
CA PRO A 269 -16.15 20.66 -13.22
C PRO A 269 -14.91 21.34 -13.78
N GLN A 270 -15.04 22.63 -14.10
CA GLN A 270 -13.91 23.47 -14.53
C GLN A 270 -13.55 24.55 -13.49
N THR A 271 -14.44 24.81 -12.54
CA THR A 271 -14.21 25.82 -11.50
C THR A 271 -13.27 25.26 -10.44
N GLY A 272 -12.35 26.09 -9.92
CA GLY A 272 -11.40 25.66 -8.89
C GLY A 272 -10.21 24.86 -9.41
N VAL A 273 -10.05 24.75 -10.74
CA VAL A 273 -8.87 24.16 -11.39
C VAL A 273 -7.92 25.26 -11.85
N THR A 274 -6.68 25.22 -11.38
CA THR A 274 -5.59 26.10 -11.84
C THR A 274 -4.60 25.28 -12.64
N TYR A 275 -4.26 25.69 -13.85
CA TYR A 275 -3.30 24.98 -14.71
C TYR A 275 -2.03 25.82 -14.92
N ALA A 276 -0.87 25.16 -14.84
CA ALA A 276 0.41 25.69 -15.26
C ALA A 276 1.21 24.62 -16.00
N GLU A 277 1.88 25.00 -17.09
CA GLU A 277 2.70 24.06 -17.84
C GLU A 277 3.99 23.69 -17.07
N ILE A 278 4.38 22.40 -17.10
CA ILE A 278 5.58 21.90 -16.39
C ILE A 278 6.83 22.64 -16.87
N ASN A 279 6.96 22.88 -18.18
CA ASN A 279 8.09 23.60 -18.78
C ASN A 279 9.46 23.00 -18.42
N GLY A 280 9.53 21.67 -18.26
CA GLY A 280 10.75 20.98 -17.85
C GLY A 280 11.20 21.27 -16.40
N ARG A 281 10.32 21.75 -15.53
CA ARG A 281 10.52 21.83 -14.06
C ARG A 281 10.23 20.48 -13.40
N ASP A 282 10.82 20.25 -12.23
CA ASP A 282 10.66 18.97 -11.53
C ASP A 282 9.31 18.93 -10.82
N CYS A 283 8.63 17.80 -10.84
CA CYS A 283 7.34 17.67 -10.16
C CYS A 283 7.51 17.83 -8.65
N ASP A 284 8.62 17.33 -8.08
CA ASP A 284 8.93 17.50 -6.67
C ASP A 284 9.03 18.98 -6.28
N ASP A 285 9.74 19.78 -7.08
CA ASP A 285 9.87 21.24 -6.88
C ASP A 285 8.53 21.98 -7.03
N LEU A 286 7.68 21.52 -7.97
CA LEU A 286 6.38 22.13 -8.25
C LEU A 286 5.36 21.87 -7.16
N LEU A 287 5.46 20.70 -6.52
CA LEU A 287 4.53 20.23 -5.51
C LEU A 287 4.98 20.52 -4.08
N GLU A 288 6.26 20.85 -3.86
CA GLU A 288 6.79 21.27 -2.54
C GLU A 288 5.90 22.30 -1.81
N PRO A 289 5.34 23.35 -2.46
CA PRO A 289 4.47 24.30 -1.78
C PRO A 289 3.16 23.72 -1.25
N TYR A 290 2.73 22.57 -1.79
CA TYR A 290 1.50 21.87 -1.47
C TYR A 290 1.71 20.76 -0.44
N ASN A 291 2.96 20.43 -0.07
CA ASN A 291 3.31 19.38 0.87
C ASN A 291 3.26 19.84 2.34
N ARG A 292 2.26 20.63 2.72
CA ARG A 292 2.18 21.32 4.03
C ARG A 292 0.81 21.23 4.68
#